data_AF-A0A6N2NCU2-F1
#
_entry.id   AF-A0A6N2NCU2-F1
#
_cell.length_a   1.000
_cell.length_b   1.000
_cell.length_c   1.000
_cell.angle_alpha   90.00
_cell.angle_beta   90.00
_cell.angle_gamma   90.00
#
_symmetry.space_group_name_H-M   'P 1'
#
loop_
_entity.id
_entity.type
_entity.pdbx_description
1 polymer ?
#
loop_
_entity_poly.entity_id
_entity_poly.type
_entity_poly.pdbx_seq_one_letter_code
_entity_poly.pdbx_strand_id
1 'polypeptide(L)'
;MVTIRADEISNIIRERIEQYNREVKIVNTGTVLQVGDGIARIYGLDEVMAGELVEFEEGTIGIALNLESNNVGVVLMGDGLMIQEGSSVKATGKIAQIPVSEAYLGRVVNAWLNPLTVEVQFHLLNLGIISRRSVYEPLQTGLIAIDSMIPVGRGQRELIIGDRQTGKTAVATDTILNQQGQNVVCVYVAIGQKASSVAQVVNALQEKGAMEYTIVVAETADSPATLQYLAPYTGAALAEYFMYRERHTLIIYDDLSKQAQAYRQMSSITKTAGP
;
A
#
# COMPACT_ATOMS: atom_id res chain seq x y z
N MET A 1 29.43 17.15 -7.19
CA MET A 1 28.30 18.08 -7.38
C MET A 1 28.04 18.17 -8.87
N VAL A 2 26.99 17.53 -9.38
CA VAL A 2 26.62 17.66 -10.79
C VAL A 2 25.98 19.04 -10.95
N THR A 3 26.67 19.94 -11.64
CA THR A 3 26.19 21.28 -11.98
C THR A 3 25.12 21.13 -13.05
N ILE A 4 23.85 21.09 -12.63
CA ILE A 4 22.71 21.11 -13.54
C ILE A 4 22.77 22.44 -14.30
N ARG A 5 22.92 22.38 -15.63
CA ARG A 5 22.99 23.57 -16.49
C ARG A 5 21.57 24.09 -16.71
N ALA A 6 21.36 25.39 -16.56
CA ALA A 6 20.05 26.03 -16.73
C ALA A 6 19.44 25.80 -18.13
N ASP A 7 20.29 25.56 -19.13
CA ASP A 7 19.88 25.26 -20.51
C ASP A 7 19.20 23.89 -20.64
N GLU A 8 19.65 22.88 -19.88
CA GLU A 8 19.04 21.54 -19.89
C GLU A 8 17.65 21.58 -19.25
N ILE A 9 17.49 22.33 -18.16
CA ILE A 9 16.17 22.53 -17.51
C ILE A 9 15.21 23.23 -18.48
N SER A 10 15.70 24.25 -19.19
CA SER A 10 14.89 25.01 -20.15
C SER A 10 14.43 24.16 -21.33
N ASN A 11 15.29 23.26 -21.82
CA ASN A 11 14.95 22.33 -22.89
C ASN A 11 13.91 21.28 -22.43
N ILE A 12 14.08 20.70 -21.23
CA ILE A 12 13.12 19.73 -20.67
C ILE A 12 11.73 20.37 -20.49
N ILE A 13 11.67 21.62 -20.01
CA ILE A 13 10.40 22.34 -19.85
C ILE A 13 9.78 22.63 -21.22
N ARG A 14 10.57 23.05 -22.21
CA ARG A 14 10.08 23.33 -23.56
C ARG A 14 9.53 22.07 -24.24
N GLU A 15 10.22 20.94 -24.13
CA GLU A 15 9.73 19.66 -24.64
C GLU A 15 8.39 19.25 -24.00
N ARG A 16 8.22 19.46 -22.68
CA ARG A 16 6.94 19.19 -22.01
C ARG A 16 5.80 20.10 -22.47
N ILE A 17 6.11 21.36 -22.80
CA ILE A 17 5.11 22.31 -23.34
C ILE A 17 4.75 21.94 -24.78
N GLU A 18 5.72 21.56 -25.61
CA GLU A 18 5.48 21.13 -27.00
C GLU A 18 4.66 19.84 -27.08
N GLN A 19 4.84 18.93 -26.11
CA GLN A 19 4.06 17.70 -25.98
C GLN A 19 2.69 17.91 -25.30
N TYR A 20 2.34 19.14 -24.88
CA TYR A 20 1.08 19.41 -24.20
C TYR A 20 -0.10 19.37 -25.20
N ASN A 21 -0.65 18.18 -25.40
CA ASN A 21 -1.81 17.99 -26.25
C ASN A 21 -3.10 18.15 -25.43
N ARG A 22 -3.92 19.15 -25.76
CA ARG A 22 -5.13 19.48 -25.01
C ARG A 22 -6.30 18.62 -25.49
N GLU A 23 -6.38 17.38 -25.01
CA GLU A 23 -7.56 16.54 -25.23
C GLU A 23 -8.74 17.05 -24.40
N VAL A 24 -9.85 17.39 -25.07
CA VAL A 24 -11.13 17.67 -24.41
C VAL A 24 -11.74 16.33 -24.02
N LYS A 25 -11.62 15.93 -22.76
CA LYS A 25 -12.28 14.74 -22.21
C LYS A 25 -13.60 15.13 -21.56
N ILE A 26 -14.64 14.34 -21.81
CA ILE A 26 -15.87 14.38 -21.03
C ILE A 26 -15.50 13.80 -19.66
N VAL A 27 -15.54 14.64 -18.62
CA VAL A 27 -15.14 14.24 -17.26
C VAL A 27 -16.40 14.03 -16.44
N ASN A 28 -16.58 12.81 -15.95
CA ASN A 28 -17.62 12.52 -14.97
C ASN A 28 -17.28 13.24 -13.67
N THR A 29 -18.19 14.10 -13.22
CA THR A 29 -17.95 15.05 -12.12
C THR A 29 -19.05 14.88 -11.08
N GLY A 30 -18.69 15.03 -9.81
CA GLY A 30 -19.61 15.04 -8.68
C GLY A 30 -19.35 16.20 -7.73
N THR A 31 -20.17 16.27 -6.70
CA THR A 31 -20.14 17.30 -5.66
C THR A 31 -20.04 16.66 -4.29
N VAL A 32 -19.13 17.12 -3.45
CA VAL A 32 -19.00 16.64 -2.07
C VAL A 32 -20.25 17.03 -1.28
N LEU A 33 -20.99 16.03 -0.80
CA LEU A 33 -22.13 16.22 0.10
C LEU A 33 -21.67 16.37 1.55
N GLN A 34 -20.72 15.53 1.94
CA GLN A 34 -20.24 15.42 3.31
C GLN A 34 -18.81 14.91 3.30
N VAL A 35 -17.98 15.41 4.20
CA VAL A 35 -16.64 14.88 4.46
C VAL A 35 -16.42 14.72 5.95
N GLY A 36 -15.83 13.60 6.36
CA GLY A 36 -15.53 13.32 7.76
C GLY A 36 -14.69 12.06 7.93
N ASP A 37 -13.73 12.11 8.85
CA ASP A 37 -12.90 10.96 9.26
C ASP A 37 -12.26 10.18 8.08
N GLY A 38 -11.79 10.89 7.05
CA GLY A 38 -11.14 10.31 5.88
C GLY A 38 -12.09 9.71 4.84
N ILE A 39 -13.40 9.95 4.95
CA ILE A 39 -14.42 9.53 3.98
C ILE A 39 -15.19 10.75 3.48
N ALA A 40 -15.48 10.77 2.19
CA ALA A 40 -16.34 11.75 1.55
C ALA A 40 -17.52 11.04 0.88
N ARG A 41 -18.71 11.63 1.02
CA ARG A 41 -19.89 11.25 0.23
C ARG A 41 -20.04 12.22 -0.92
N ILE A 42 -20.17 11.69 -2.12
CA ILE A 42 -20.20 12.47 -3.35
C ILE A 42 -21.53 12.23 -4.05
N TYR A 43 -22.20 13.30 -4.43
CA TYR A 43 -23.36 13.23 -5.32
C TYR A 43 -22.92 13.29 -6.78
N GLY A 44 -23.57 12.54 -7.65
CA GLY A 44 -23.18 12.36 -9.04
C GLY A 44 -22.13 11.25 -9.18
N LEU A 45 -21.14 11.44 -10.04
CA LEU A 45 -20.19 10.40 -10.41
C LEU A 45 -20.87 9.13 -10.98
N ASP A 46 -21.94 9.29 -11.77
CA ASP A 46 -22.83 8.17 -12.18
C ASP A 46 -22.11 7.04 -12.95
N GLU A 47 -21.07 7.39 -13.70
CA GLU A 47 -20.26 6.43 -14.48
C GLU A 47 -18.99 5.95 -13.73
N VAL A 48 -18.83 6.24 -12.44
CA VAL A 48 -17.62 5.84 -11.70
C VAL A 48 -17.61 4.35 -11.43
N MET A 49 -16.44 3.74 -11.57
CA MET A 49 -16.24 2.33 -11.29
C MET A 49 -15.87 2.09 -9.83
N ALA A 50 -16.20 0.91 -9.32
CA ALA A 50 -15.75 0.49 -7.99
C ALA A 50 -14.23 0.34 -8.00
N GLY A 51 -13.56 0.93 -7.01
CA GLY A 51 -12.11 0.99 -6.94
C GLY A 51 -11.48 2.07 -7.82
N GLU A 52 -12.26 2.94 -8.46
CA GLU A 52 -11.73 4.04 -9.27
C GLU A 52 -11.12 5.16 -8.41
N LEU A 53 -10.04 5.74 -8.91
CA LEU A 53 -9.45 6.95 -8.36
C LEU A 53 -10.30 8.16 -8.73
N VAL A 54 -10.56 8.99 -7.73
CA VAL A 54 -11.21 10.28 -7.89
C VAL A 54 -10.29 11.39 -7.39
N GLU A 55 -10.35 12.54 -8.03
CA GLU A 55 -9.54 13.70 -7.72
C GLU A 55 -10.45 14.83 -7.23
N PHE A 56 -10.20 15.29 -6.01
CA PHE A 56 -10.89 16.42 -5.43
C PHE A 56 -10.32 17.72 -6.01
N GLU A 57 -11.12 18.80 -6.02
CA GLU A 57 -10.72 20.10 -6.57
C GLU A 57 -9.39 20.65 -6.04
N GLU A 58 -9.07 20.34 -4.78
CA GLU A 58 -7.82 20.71 -4.11
C GLU A 58 -6.61 19.85 -4.53
N GLY A 59 -6.84 18.70 -5.17
CA GLY A 59 -5.81 17.75 -5.60
C GLY A 59 -5.66 16.51 -4.70
N THR A 60 -6.42 16.43 -3.59
CA THR A 60 -6.50 15.20 -2.79
C THR A 60 -7.05 14.07 -3.65
N ILE A 61 -6.46 12.88 -3.57
CA ILE A 61 -6.92 11.68 -4.28
C ILE A 61 -7.78 10.85 -3.33
N GLY A 62 -8.85 10.26 -3.85
CA GLY A 62 -9.65 9.26 -3.15
C GLY A 62 -9.91 8.01 -3.99
N ILE A 63 -10.40 6.96 -3.34
CA ILE A 63 -10.84 5.72 -3.98
C ILE A 63 -12.34 5.55 -3.78
N ALA A 64 -13.09 5.36 -4.87
CA ALA A 64 -14.50 5.00 -4.81
C ALA A 64 -14.66 3.57 -4.29
N LEU A 65 -15.31 3.40 -3.14
CA LEU A 65 -15.55 2.08 -2.54
C LEU A 65 -17.01 1.66 -2.60
N ASN A 66 -17.93 2.54 -2.21
CA ASN A 66 -19.35 2.22 -2.13
C ASN A 66 -20.11 2.99 -3.20
N LEU A 67 -20.75 2.29 -4.13
CA LEU A 67 -21.57 2.87 -5.18
C LEU A 67 -23.04 2.71 -4.78
N GLU A 68 -23.62 3.74 -4.17
CA GLU A 68 -25.04 3.76 -3.84
C GLU A 68 -25.82 4.43 -4.97
N SER A 69 -27.14 4.20 -5.03
CA SER A 69 -27.99 4.74 -6.09
C SER A 69 -27.98 6.27 -6.19
N ASN A 70 -27.70 6.96 -5.08
CA ASN A 70 -27.81 8.43 -4.98
C ASN A 70 -26.51 9.11 -4.55
N ASN A 71 -25.49 8.35 -4.14
CA ASN A 71 -24.21 8.90 -3.71
C ASN A 71 -23.11 7.86 -3.84
N VAL A 72 -21.88 8.33 -3.93
CA VAL A 72 -20.67 7.51 -3.98
C VAL A 72 -19.87 7.76 -2.71
N GLY A 73 -19.59 6.69 -1.97
CA GLY A 73 -18.69 6.69 -0.83
C GLY A 73 -17.24 6.59 -1.30
N VAL A 74 -16.49 7.67 -1.08
CA VAL A 74 -15.08 7.79 -1.43
C VAL A 74 -14.23 7.83 -0.19
N VAL A 75 -13.15 7.07 -0.23
CA VAL A 75 -12.14 7.01 0.82
C VAL A 75 -10.96 7.88 0.44
N LEU A 76 -10.58 8.84 1.28
CA LEU A 76 -9.52 9.79 1.02
C LEU A 76 -8.14 9.16 1.26
N MET A 77 -7.19 9.40 0.33
CA MET A 77 -5.78 9.01 0.43
C MET A 77 -4.94 10.14 1.07
N GLY A 78 -5.46 10.74 2.15
CA GLY A 78 -4.88 11.88 2.84
C GLY A 78 -5.82 12.40 3.94
N ASP A 79 -5.43 13.50 4.58
CA ASP A 79 -6.13 14.01 5.78
C ASP A 79 -7.46 14.72 5.45
N GLY A 80 -7.65 15.17 4.20
CA GLY A 80 -8.92 15.75 3.74
C GLY A 80 -9.34 17.06 4.41
N LEU A 81 -8.46 17.70 5.18
CA LEU A 81 -8.77 18.89 6.00
C LEU A 81 -9.20 20.11 5.18
N MET A 82 -8.82 20.17 3.92
CA MET A 82 -9.11 21.28 3.02
C MET A 82 -10.33 21.02 2.13
N ILE A 83 -10.90 19.82 2.17
CA ILE A 83 -12.08 19.46 1.38
C ILE A 83 -13.30 20.10 2.03
N GLN A 84 -14.07 20.86 1.25
CA GLN A 84 -15.30 21.50 1.71
C GLN A 84 -16.52 20.84 1.07
N GLU A 85 -17.64 20.84 1.79
CA GLU A 85 -18.95 20.53 1.20
C GLU A 85 -19.22 21.46 0.01
N GLY A 86 -19.75 20.91 -1.08
CA GLY A 86 -19.93 21.63 -2.33
C GLY A 86 -18.72 21.62 -3.26
N SER A 87 -17.54 21.16 -2.81
CA SER A 87 -16.35 21.06 -3.68
C SER A 87 -16.59 20.08 -4.83
N SER A 88 -15.97 20.35 -5.97
CA SER A 88 -16.05 19.46 -7.14
C SER A 88 -15.12 18.26 -6.97
N VAL A 89 -15.57 17.09 -7.44
CA VAL A 89 -14.75 15.87 -7.52
C VAL A 89 -14.85 15.28 -8.91
N LYS A 90 -13.73 14.83 -9.45
CA LYS A 90 -13.62 14.30 -10.81
C LYS A 90 -13.23 12.83 -10.77
N ALA A 91 -13.96 12.00 -11.50
CA ALA A 91 -13.56 10.63 -11.79
C ALA A 91 -12.38 10.65 -12.78
N THR A 92 -11.34 9.87 -12.48
CA THR A 92 -10.12 9.83 -13.31
C THR A 92 -10.18 8.81 -14.45
N GLY A 93 -11.18 7.92 -14.43
CA GLY A 93 -11.30 6.76 -15.30
C GLY A 93 -10.29 5.65 -15.00
N LYS A 94 -9.46 5.81 -13.96
CA LYS A 94 -8.39 4.88 -13.61
C LYS A 94 -8.74 4.13 -12.34
N ILE A 95 -8.85 2.81 -12.44
CA ILE A 95 -8.92 1.94 -11.27
C ILE A 95 -7.63 2.12 -10.46
N ALA A 96 -7.74 2.16 -9.14
CA ALA A 96 -6.61 2.24 -8.23
C ALA A 96 -5.68 1.06 -8.47
N GLN A 97 -4.42 1.35 -8.78
CA GLN A 97 -3.41 0.33 -9.03
C GLN A 97 -2.20 0.59 -8.15
N ILE A 98 -1.57 -0.49 -7.71
CA ILE A 98 -0.37 -0.38 -6.89
C ILE A 98 0.82 -0.42 -7.83
N PRO A 99 1.65 0.62 -7.88
CA PRO A 99 2.82 0.60 -8.72
C PRO A 99 3.86 -0.36 -8.11
N VAL A 100 4.42 -1.27 -8.90
CA VAL A 100 5.38 -2.29 -8.46
C VAL A 100 6.66 -2.28 -9.30
N SER A 101 7.81 -2.40 -8.64
CA SER A 101 9.12 -2.41 -9.30
C SER A 101 10.20 -2.98 -8.38
N GLU A 102 11.28 -3.52 -8.97
CA GLU A 102 12.50 -3.89 -8.23
C GLU A 102 13.15 -2.67 -7.56
N ALA A 103 12.88 -1.45 -8.05
CA ALA A 103 13.43 -0.21 -7.50
C ALA A 103 13.02 0.07 -6.03
N TYR A 104 12.00 -0.63 -5.53
CA TYR A 104 11.57 -0.53 -4.14
C TYR A 104 12.39 -1.37 -3.16
N LEU A 105 13.22 -2.30 -3.64
CA LEU A 105 14.16 -3.04 -2.79
C LEU A 105 15.10 -2.09 -2.05
N GLY A 106 15.27 -2.29 -0.74
CA GLY A 106 16.07 -1.43 0.12
C GLY A 106 15.43 -0.11 0.49
N ARG A 107 14.14 0.09 0.21
CA ARG A 107 13.43 1.33 0.52
C ARG A 107 12.36 1.14 1.59
N VAL A 108 12.15 2.22 2.34
CA VAL A 108 10.96 2.43 3.15
C VAL A 108 9.97 3.22 2.30
N VAL A 109 8.76 2.70 2.15
CA VAL A 109 7.72 3.26 1.30
C VAL A 109 6.40 3.37 2.07
N ASN A 110 5.55 4.30 1.66
CA ASN A 110 4.19 4.42 2.15
C ASN A 110 3.24 3.46 1.39
N ALA A 111 2.02 3.28 1.89
CA ALA A 111 0.98 2.48 1.25
C ALA A 111 0.50 3.12 -0.07
N TRP A 112 0.45 4.46 -0.11
CA TRP A 112 0.19 5.25 -1.31
C TRP A 112 1.49 5.55 -2.06
N LEU A 113 2.00 4.54 -2.77
CA LEU A 113 3.21 4.64 -3.57
C LEU A 113 3.03 5.70 -4.67
N ASN A 114 3.79 6.80 -4.61
CA ASN A 114 3.72 7.81 -5.66
C ASN A 114 4.20 7.20 -6.99
N PRO A 115 3.42 7.28 -8.09
CA PRO A 115 3.67 6.55 -9.33
C PRO A 115 4.83 7.12 -10.18
N LEU A 116 5.69 7.97 -9.61
CA LEU A 116 6.60 8.83 -10.36
C LEU A 116 7.67 8.09 -11.17
N THR A 117 7.88 6.78 -10.97
CA THR A 117 8.98 6.03 -11.61
C THR A 117 8.71 4.54 -11.87
N VAL A 118 7.46 4.14 -12.14
CA VAL A 118 7.09 2.70 -12.03
C VAL A 118 6.44 2.14 -13.29
N GLU A 119 7.02 1.04 -13.79
CA GLU A 119 6.73 0.44 -15.11
C GLU A 119 5.50 -0.48 -15.14
N VAL A 120 5.08 -1.02 -13.99
CA VAL A 120 4.00 -2.01 -13.90
C VAL A 120 3.02 -1.61 -12.82
N GLN A 121 1.75 -1.58 -13.19
CA GLN A 121 0.64 -1.37 -12.27
C GLN A 121 -0.02 -2.72 -11.97
N PHE A 122 -0.13 -3.09 -10.69
CA PHE A 122 -0.56 -4.42 -10.28
C PHE A 122 -1.96 -4.41 -9.66
N HIS A 123 -2.80 -5.35 -10.10
CA HIS A 123 -4.06 -5.69 -9.44
C HIS A 123 -3.86 -6.99 -8.66
N LEU A 124 -4.24 -7.00 -7.39
CA LEU A 124 -4.25 -8.22 -6.58
C LEU A 124 -5.21 -9.25 -7.20
N LEU A 125 -4.65 -10.31 -7.77
CA LEU A 125 -5.39 -11.47 -8.24
C LEU A 125 -5.12 -12.65 -7.32
N ASN A 126 -6.19 -13.13 -6.66
CA ASN A 126 -6.10 -14.36 -5.89
C ASN A 126 -5.83 -15.55 -6.81
N LEU A 127 -4.69 -16.22 -6.64
CA LEU A 127 -4.39 -17.47 -7.36
C LEU A 127 -5.40 -18.56 -7.02
N GLY A 128 -6.04 -19.14 -8.04
CA GLY A 128 -6.91 -20.31 -7.90
C GLY A 128 -6.15 -21.56 -7.46
N ILE A 129 -6.87 -22.57 -6.94
CA ILE A 129 -6.26 -23.82 -6.41
C ILE A 129 -5.42 -24.53 -7.48
N ILE A 130 -5.87 -24.50 -8.74
CA ILE A 130 -5.20 -25.14 -9.89
C ILE A 130 -3.80 -24.56 -10.14
N SER A 131 -3.61 -23.26 -9.86
CA SER A 131 -2.34 -22.57 -10.03
C SER A 131 -1.36 -22.79 -8.87
N ARG A 132 -1.76 -23.52 -7.82
CA ARG A 132 -0.94 -23.73 -6.62
C ARG A 132 -0.29 -25.10 -6.63
N ARG A 133 0.92 -25.16 -6.08
CA ARG A 133 1.62 -26.40 -5.75
C ARG A 133 1.62 -26.57 -4.24
N SER A 134 1.55 -27.82 -3.75
CA SER A 134 1.74 -28.12 -2.33
C SER A 134 3.10 -27.61 -1.88
N VAL A 135 3.17 -26.98 -0.70
CA VAL A 135 4.43 -26.48 -0.12
C VAL A 135 5.37 -27.67 0.12
N TYR A 136 6.58 -27.60 -0.44
CA TYR A 136 7.58 -28.68 -0.38
C TYR A 136 9.00 -28.20 -0.03
N GLU A 137 9.21 -26.88 0.06
CA GLU A 137 10.51 -26.29 0.39
C GLU A 137 10.43 -25.56 1.74
N PRO A 138 11.40 -25.75 2.64
CA PRO A 138 11.41 -25.05 3.91
C PRO A 138 11.80 -23.57 3.73
N LEU A 139 11.23 -22.71 4.57
CA LEU A 139 11.67 -21.35 4.82
C LEU A 139 12.28 -21.34 6.22
N GLN A 140 13.60 -21.23 6.29
CA GLN A 140 14.33 -21.31 7.55
C GLN A 140 14.13 -20.02 8.34
N THR A 141 13.55 -20.10 9.54
CA THR A 141 13.41 -18.92 10.40
C THR A 141 14.70 -18.58 11.12
N GLY A 142 15.59 -19.56 11.31
CA GLY A 142 16.82 -19.42 12.10
C GLY A 142 16.58 -19.57 13.60
N LEU A 143 15.32 -19.79 14.00
CA LEU A 143 14.92 -20.00 15.38
C LEU A 143 14.69 -21.50 15.58
N ILE A 144 15.64 -22.16 16.24
CA ILE A 144 15.63 -23.62 16.46
C ILE A 144 14.30 -24.09 17.03
N ALA A 145 13.71 -23.34 17.96
CA ALA A 145 12.42 -23.66 18.56
C ALA A 145 11.28 -23.70 17.53
N ILE A 146 11.28 -22.80 16.55
CA ILE A 146 10.27 -22.76 15.48
C ILE A 146 10.60 -23.81 14.42
N ASP A 147 11.82 -23.80 13.90
CA ASP A 147 12.21 -24.69 12.79
C ASP A 147 12.12 -26.20 13.17
N SER A 148 12.22 -26.55 14.45
CA SER A 148 12.06 -27.93 14.94
C SER A 148 10.62 -28.33 15.25
N MET A 149 9.82 -27.44 15.86
CA MET A 149 8.46 -27.78 16.32
C MET A 149 7.39 -27.43 15.30
N ILE A 150 7.55 -26.31 14.58
CA ILE A 150 6.57 -25.73 13.67
C ILE A 150 7.32 -25.24 12.41
N PRO A 151 7.80 -26.16 11.55
CA PRO A 151 8.54 -25.77 10.36
C PRO A 151 7.65 -24.93 9.43
N VAL A 152 8.21 -23.82 8.93
CA VAL A 152 7.54 -22.94 7.97
C VAL A 152 8.05 -23.28 6.57
N GLY A 153 7.16 -23.42 5.60
CA GLY A 153 7.52 -23.64 4.21
C GLY A 153 7.32 -22.43 3.29
N ARG A 154 8.01 -22.40 2.15
CA ARG A 154 7.88 -21.36 1.13
C ARG A 154 6.47 -21.43 0.50
N GLY A 155 5.71 -20.34 0.62
CA GLY A 155 4.29 -20.29 0.21
C GLY A 155 3.29 -20.72 1.29
N GLN A 156 3.76 -21.06 2.50
CA GLN A 156 2.90 -21.26 3.67
C GLN A 156 2.45 -19.91 4.26
N ARG A 157 1.33 -19.94 4.97
CA ARG A 157 0.85 -18.82 5.79
C ARG A 157 0.90 -19.27 7.24
N GLU A 158 1.72 -18.59 8.05
CA GLU A 158 1.93 -18.91 9.45
C GLU A 158 1.58 -17.70 10.33
N LEU A 159 0.76 -17.91 11.37
CA LEU A 159 0.29 -16.84 12.24
C LEU A 159 1.12 -16.76 13.52
N ILE A 160 1.75 -15.60 13.76
CA ILE A 160 2.40 -15.29 15.03
C ILE A 160 1.40 -14.56 15.93
N ILE A 161 0.86 -15.25 16.93
CA ILE A 161 -0.07 -14.68 17.92
C ILE A 161 0.57 -14.61 19.30
N GLY A 162 0.27 -13.55 20.05
CA GLY A 162 0.78 -13.33 21.40
C GLY A 162 0.42 -11.95 21.93
N ASP A 163 0.56 -11.75 23.24
CA ASP A 163 0.28 -10.48 23.90
C ASP A 163 1.29 -9.38 23.51
N ARG A 164 1.05 -8.14 23.93
CA ARG A 164 2.00 -7.03 23.73
C ARG A 164 3.36 -7.37 24.33
N GLN A 165 4.42 -6.98 23.64
CA GLN A 165 5.81 -7.15 24.08
C GLN A 165 6.27 -8.61 24.26
N THR A 166 5.60 -9.59 23.66
CA THR A 166 6.03 -11.02 23.71
C THR A 166 7.05 -11.40 22.62
N GLY A 167 7.74 -10.43 22.00
CA GLY A 167 8.77 -10.71 21.00
C GLY A 167 8.28 -11.04 19.58
N LYS A 168 7.01 -10.79 19.23
CA LYS A 168 6.48 -11.07 17.87
C LYS A 168 7.28 -10.41 16.75
N THR A 169 7.56 -9.12 16.89
CA THR A 169 8.37 -8.35 15.92
C THR A 169 9.83 -8.83 15.90
N ALA A 170 10.36 -9.30 17.03
CA ALA A 170 11.72 -9.85 17.08
C ALA A 170 11.80 -11.16 16.28
N VAL A 171 10.85 -12.08 16.49
CA VAL A 171 10.74 -13.32 15.69
C VAL A 171 10.66 -13.01 14.20
N ALA A 172 9.85 -12.03 13.82
CA ALA A 172 9.68 -11.64 12.43
C ALA A 172 10.95 -11.01 11.84
N THR A 173 11.61 -10.12 12.59
CA THR A 173 12.86 -9.47 12.16
C THR A 173 13.99 -10.49 12.04
N ASP A 174 14.16 -11.38 13.02
CA ASP A 174 15.16 -12.45 12.99
C ASP A 174 14.93 -13.41 11.81
N THR A 175 13.67 -13.69 11.48
CA THR A 175 13.32 -14.47 10.29
C THR A 175 13.78 -13.76 9.02
N ILE A 176 13.57 -12.44 8.88
CA ILE A 176 14.08 -11.66 7.73
C ILE A 176 15.60 -11.77 7.65
N LEU A 177 16.29 -11.53 8.78
CA LEU A 177 17.75 -11.57 8.83
C LEU A 177 18.31 -12.93 8.40
N ASN A 178 17.66 -14.03 8.79
CA ASN A 178 18.07 -15.36 8.40
C ASN A 178 17.93 -15.63 6.90
N GLN A 179 17.14 -14.83 6.16
CA GLN A 179 17.00 -14.98 4.70
C GLN A 179 18.21 -14.47 3.91
N GLN A 180 19.22 -13.88 4.58
CA GLN A 180 20.44 -13.44 3.92
C GLN A 180 21.10 -14.62 3.16
N GLY A 181 21.32 -14.44 1.86
CA GLY A 181 21.89 -15.47 0.98
C GLY A 181 20.93 -16.61 0.60
N GLN A 182 19.66 -16.60 1.04
CA GLN A 182 18.68 -17.64 0.70
C GLN A 182 17.85 -17.35 -0.57
N ASN A 183 18.15 -16.23 -1.25
CA ASN A 183 17.45 -15.74 -2.44
C ASN A 183 15.93 -15.56 -2.21
N VAL A 184 15.57 -14.98 -1.06
CA VAL A 184 14.19 -14.65 -0.68
C VAL A 184 14.07 -13.13 -0.58
N VAL A 185 13.11 -12.55 -1.30
CA VAL A 185 12.76 -11.14 -1.17
C VAL A 185 11.83 -10.97 0.03
N CYS A 186 12.17 -10.06 0.93
CA CYS A 186 11.39 -9.80 2.13
C CYS A 186 10.54 -8.53 1.99
N VAL A 187 9.31 -8.57 2.50
CA VAL A 187 8.43 -7.40 2.60
C VAL A 187 7.96 -7.29 4.05
N TYR A 188 8.33 -6.22 4.73
CA TYR A 188 7.88 -5.93 6.10
C TYR A 188 6.84 -4.80 6.06
N VAL A 189 5.61 -5.11 6.46
CA VAL A 189 4.49 -4.17 6.45
C VAL A 189 4.17 -3.73 7.88
N ALA A 190 4.57 -2.52 8.22
CA ALA A 190 4.24 -1.89 9.49
C ALA A 190 2.90 -1.12 9.37
N ILE A 191 1.93 -1.51 10.19
CA ILE A 191 0.55 -0.98 10.15
C ILE A 191 0.25 -0.36 11.51
N GLY A 192 -0.02 0.94 11.54
CA GLY A 192 -0.36 1.68 12.76
C GLY A 192 0.72 1.56 13.85
N GLN A 193 1.97 1.27 13.49
CA GLN A 193 3.08 1.19 14.45
C GLN A 193 3.58 2.59 14.82
N LYS A 194 4.22 2.71 15.98
CA LYS A 194 4.92 3.96 16.34
C LYS A 194 6.06 4.18 15.35
N ALA A 195 6.22 5.41 14.87
CA ALA A 195 7.30 5.76 13.95
C ALA A 195 8.68 5.36 14.52
N SER A 196 8.89 5.53 15.83
CA SER A 196 10.13 5.12 16.51
C SER A 196 10.37 3.60 16.48
N SER A 197 9.32 2.78 16.60
CA SER A 197 9.44 1.32 16.51
C SER A 197 9.76 0.87 15.10
N VAL A 198 9.15 1.49 14.08
CA VAL A 198 9.48 1.21 12.67
C VAL A 198 10.92 1.59 12.38
N ALA A 199 11.37 2.77 12.82
CA ALA A 199 12.75 3.21 12.66
C ALA A 199 13.76 2.27 13.32
N GLN A 200 13.44 1.70 14.49
CA GLN A 200 14.28 0.69 15.15
C GLN A 200 14.43 -0.58 14.30
N VAL A 201 13.33 -1.07 13.71
CA VAL A 201 13.37 -2.24 12.82
C VAL A 201 14.19 -1.93 11.56
N VAL A 202 13.93 -0.79 10.91
CA VAL A 202 14.68 -0.38 9.71
C VAL A 202 16.17 -0.27 9.99
N ASN A 203 16.56 0.35 11.11
CA ASN A 203 17.96 0.46 11.51
C ASN A 203 18.59 -0.92 11.76
N ALA A 204 17.89 -1.82 12.46
CA ALA A 204 18.39 -3.18 12.69
C ALA A 204 18.57 -3.98 11.40
N LEU A 205 17.65 -3.82 10.43
CA LEU A 205 17.78 -4.43 9.10
C LEU A 205 18.94 -3.80 8.31
N GLN A 206 19.14 -2.48 8.40
CA GLN A 206 20.21 -1.79 7.70
C GLN A 206 21.59 -2.17 8.24
N GLU A 207 21.77 -2.18 9.56
CA GLU A 207 23.02 -2.52 10.24
C GLU A 207 23.48 -3.95 9.92
N LYS A 208 22.53 -4.87 9.75
CA LYS A 208 22.79 -6.28 9.43
C LYS A 208 22.77 -6.58 7.92
N GLY A 209 22.66 -5.56 7.06
CA GLY A 209 22.67 -5.71 5.59
C GLY A 209 21.41 -6.36 5.01
N ALA A 210 20.33 -6.48 5.78
CA ALA A 210 19.09 -7.09 5.33
C ALA A 210 18.19 -6.16 4.50
N MET A 211 18.43 -4.84 4.55
CA MET A 211 17.71 -3.90 3.71
C MET A 211 17.91 -4.19 2.21
N GLU A 212 19.06 -4.72 1.77
CA GLU A 212 19.34 -4.99 0.35
C GLU A 212 18.28 -5.89 -0.35
N TYR A 213 17.65 -6.78 0.41
CA TYR A 213 16.60 -7.69 -0.08
C TYR A 213 15.23 -7.46 0.57
N THR A 214 15.07 -6.36 1.33
CA THR A 214 13.83 -6.07 2.06
C THR A 214 13.18 -4.78 1.58
N ILE A 215 11.86 -4.81 1.42
CA ILE A 215 11.02 -3.62 1.25
C ILE A 215 10.25 -3.39 2.54
N VAL A 216 10.26 -2.16 3.04
CA VAL A 216 9.48 -1.80 4.23
C VAL A 216 8.30 -0.93 3.80
N VAL A 217 7.08 -1.44 3.93
CA VAL A 217 5.86 -0.64 3.77
C VAL A 217 5.47 -0.12 5.14
N ALA A 218 5.41 1.18 5.34
CA ALA A 218 5.16 1.79 6.64
C ALA A 218 4.00 2.78 6.59
N GLU A 219 2.94 2.48 7.32
CA GLU A 219 1.90 3.43 7.69
C GLU A 219 1.84 3.48 9.22
N THR A 220 2.17 4.64 9.79
CA THR A 220 2.30 4.80 11.24
C THR A 220 0.92 5.01 11.87
N ALA A 221 0.87 5.05 13.20
CA ALA A 221 -0.36 5.29 13.95
C ALA A 221 -1.03 6.65 13.61
N ASP A 222 -0.24 7.63 13.16
CA ASP A 222 -0.70 8.96 12.80
C ASP A 222 -1.20 9.05 11.35
N SER A 223 -0.90 8.04 10.52
CA SER A 223 -1.39 7.99 9.14
C SER A 223 -2.91 7.80 9.10
N PRO A 224 -3.60 8.31 8.06
CA PRO A 224 -5.02 8.04 7.84
C PRO A 224 -5.38 6.56 7.94
N ALA A 225 -6.53 6.27 8.56
CA ALA A 225 -7.04 4.89 8.69
C ALA A 225 -7.17 4.19 7.33
N THR A 226 -7.42 4.96 6.27
CA THR A 226 -7.51 4.52 4.89
C THR A 226 -6.19 3.94 4.38
N LEU A 227 -5.07 4.62 4.64
CA LEU A 227 -3.74 4.14 4.29
C LEU A 227 -3.32 2.94 5.14
N GLN A 228 -3.63 2.97 6.45
CA GLN A 228 -3.39 1.81 7.32
C GLN A 228 -4.15 0.56 6.85
N TYR A 229 -5.37 0.73 6.35
CA TYR A 229 -6.15 -0.35 5.76
C TYR A 229 -5.52 -0.89 4.45
N LEU A 230 -4.98 0.01 3.62
CA LEU A 230 -4.38 -0.34 2.34
C LEU A 230 -2.97 -0.95 2.45
N ALA A 231 -2.20 -0.63 3.48
CA ALA A 231 -0.80 -1.04 3.61
C ALA A 231 -0.55 -2.55 3.38
N PRO A 232 -1.38 -3.48 3.90
CA PRO A 232 -1.19 -4.92 3.64
C PRO A 232 -1.40 -5.31 2.19
N TYR A 233 -2.34 -4.66 1.49
CA TYR A 233 -2.56 -4.87 0.06
C TYR A 233 -1.37 -4.37 -0.75
N THR A 234 -0.82 -3.19 -0.41
CA THR A 234 0.42 -2.69 -1.02
C THR A 234 1.58 -3.65 -0.82
N GLY A 235 1.77 -4.15 0.41
CA GLY A 235 2.80 -5.16 0.69
C GLY A 235 2.62 -6.45 -0.11
N ALA A 236 1.38 -6.96 -0.19
CA ALA A 236 1.05 -8.15 -0.95
C ALA A 236 1.33 -7.97 -2.46
N ALA A 237 0.95 -6.83 -3.05
CA ALA A 237 1.23 -6.55 -4.46
C ALA A 237 2.75 -6.48 -4.75
N LEU A 238 3.53 -5.87 -3.84
CA LEU A 238 4.99 -5.85 -3.95
C LEU A 238 5.59 -7.26 -3.87
N ALA A 239 5.10 -8.11 -2.97
CA ALA A 239 5.55 -9.50 -2.89
C ALA A 239 5.13 -10.31 -4.13
N GLU A 240 3.88 -10.18 -4.57
CA GLU A 240 3.37 -10.88 -5.76
C GLU A 240 4.18 -10.55 -7.01
N TYR A 241 4.59 -9.31 -7.19
CA TYR A 241 5.45 -8.90 -8.31
C TYR A 241 6.73 -9.76 -8.43
N PHE A 242 7.39 -10.06 -7.31
CA PHE A 242 8.57 -10.92 -7.31
C PHE A 242 8.21 -12.41 -7.41
N MET A 243 7.08 -12.82 -6.80
CA MET A 243 6.56 -14.19 -6.90
C MET A 243 6.26 -14.58 -8.35
N TYR A 244 5.60 -13.71 -9.13
CA TYR A 244 5.31 -13.93 -10.54
C TYR A 244 6.56 -13.93 -11.42
N ARG A 245 7.69 -13.42 -10.92
CA ARG A 245 9.02 -13.51 -11.54
C ARG A 245 9.83 -14.70 -11.02
N GLU A 246 9.14 -15.71 -10.50
CA GLU A 246 9.73 -16.96 -10.01
C GLU A 246 10.75 -16.77 -8.86
N ARG A 247 10.69 -15.64 -8.15
CA ARG A 247 11.48 -15.44 -6.92
C ARG A 247 10.68 -15.86 -5.70
N HIS A 248 11.38 -16.36 -4.69
CA HIS A 248 10.75 -16.63 -3.40
C HIS A 248 10.56 -15.33 -2.62
N THR A 249 9.43 -15.23 -1.92
CA THR A 249 9.10 -14.04 -1.14
C THR A 249 8.65 -14.40 0.28
N LEU A 250 9.05 -13.59 1.23
CA LEU A 250 8.56 -13.59 2.60
C LEU A 250 7.85 -12.27 2.87
N ILE A 251 6.60 -12.31 3.32
CA ILE A 251 5.87 -11.12 3.74
C ILE A 251 5.49 -11.21 5.22
N ILE A 252 5.70 -10.12 5.96
CA ILE A 252 5.39 -9.98 7.37
C ILE A 252 4.44 -8.80 7.54
N TYR A 253 3.33 -9.01 8.24
CA TYR A 253 2.37 -7.97 8.58
C TYR A 253 2.39 -7.68 10.08
N ASP A 254 2.75 -6.45 10.47
CA ASP A 254 2.91 -6.01 11.87
C ASP A 254 2.10 -4.71 12.13
N ASP A 255 0.83 -4.76 12.53
CA ASP A 255 0.02 -5.95 12.78
C ASP A 255 -1.37 -5.85 12.10
N LEU A 256 -1.93 -7.00 11.71
CA LEU A 256 -3.25 -7.04 11.07
C LEU A 256 -4.41 -6.69 12.03
N SER A 257 -4.18 -6.68 13.34
CA SER A 257 -5.21 -6.26 14.30
C SER A 257 -5.48 -4.76 14.18
N LYS A 258 -4.44 -3.94 13.92
CA LYS A 258 -4.58 -2.52 13.63
C LYS A 258 -5.23 -2.26 12.27
N GLN A 259 -4.91 -3.07 11.26
CA GLN A 259 -5.65 -3.02 9.99
C GLN A 259 -7.16 -3.28 10.21
N ALA A 260 -7.52 -4.26 11.05
CA ALA A 260 -8.91 -4.54 11.37
C ALA A 260 -9.60 -3.38 12.13
N GLN A 261 -8.86 -2.68 13.01
CA GLN A 261 -9.36 -1.47 13.68
C GLN A 261 -9.59 -0.33 12.68
N ALA A 262 -8.66 -0.12 11.76
CA ALA A 262 -8.77 0.86 10.70
C ALA A 262 -9.97 0.57 9.77
N TYR A 263 -10.13 -0.69 9.36
CA TYR A 263 -11.31 -1.13 8.60
C TYR A 263 -12.61 -0.90 9.36
N ARG A 264 -12.64 -1.19 10.67
CA ARG A 264 -13.81 -0.94 11.51
C ARG A 264 -14.15 0.55 11.52
N GLN A 265 -13.17 1.43 11.72
CA GLN A 265 -13.36 2.88 11.69
C GLN A 265 -13.98 3.33 10.37
N MET A 266 -13.41 2.88 9.24
CA MET A 266 -13.95 3.16 7.91
C MET A 266 -15.39 2.68 7.76
N SER A 267 -15.67 1.44 8.17
CA SER A 267 -17.00 0.82 8.02
C SER A 267 -18.07 1.46 8.91
N SER A 268 -17.71 1.97 10.09
CA SER A 268 -18.67 2.64 10.98
C SER A 268 -19.17 3.95 10.39
N ILE A 269 -18.30 4.67 9.70
CA ILE A 269 -18.63 5.95 9.06
C ILE A 269 -19.52 5.73 7.84
N THR A 270 -19.36 4.61 7.12
CA THR A 270 -20.26 4.25 6.02
C THR A 270 -21.68 3.92 6.51
N LYS A 271 -21.84 3.38 7.74
CA LYS A 271 -23.13 2.94 8.29
C LYS A 271 -23.97 4.04 8.95
N THR A 272 -23.41 5.20 9.30
CA THR A 272 -24.15 6.28 9.99
C THR A 272 -25.02 7.16 9.07
N ALA A 273 -25.70 6.55 8.09
CA ALA A 273 -26.88 7.17 7.47
C ALA A 273 -27.90 6.11 7.03
N GLY A 274 -28.55 5.49 8.00
CA GLY A 274 -29.96 5.16 7.84
C GLY A 274 -30.76 6.18 8.66
N PRO A 275 -31.87 6.74 8.16
CA PRO A 275 -32.83 7.44 9.02
C PRO A 275 -33.34 6.55 10.15
#